data_AF-A0A8J5UBZ6-F1
#
_entry.id   AF-A0A8J5UBZ6-F1
#
_cell.length_a   1.000
_cell.length_b   1.000
_cell.length_c   1.000
_cell.angle_alpha   90.00
_cell.angle_beta   90.00
_cell.angle_gamma   90.00
#
_symmetry.space_group_name_H-M   'P 1'
#
loop_
_entity.id
_entity.type
_entity.pdbx_description
1 polymer ?
#
loop_
_entity_poly.entity_id
_entity_poly.type
_entity_poly.pdbx_seq_one_letter_code
_entity_poly.pdbx_strand_id
1 'polypeptide(L)'
;MAPLYKKALIIGATSGIGAALASKLVATGTKVVVVGRRRTRLESFVKTHGSNVSSAFVFDVTNLTGIKSFANTVVQSNPDLDCIIISSGVQARLQLL
;
A
#
# COMPACT_ATOMS: atom_id res chain seq x y z
N MET A 1 -19.01 12.28 -3.51
CA MET A 1 -17.83 13.17 -3.41
C MET A 1 -16.84 12.75 -4.48
N ALA A 2 -16.12 13.69 -5.08
CA ALA A 2 -14.98 13.36 -5.94
C ALA A 2 -13.89 12.68 -5.08
N PRO A 3 -13.16 11.70 -5.64
CA PRO A 3 -12.10 11.04 -4.90
C PRO A 3 -10.94 12.01 -4.65
N LEU A 4 -10.27 11.88 -3.49
CA LEU A 4 -9.12 12.72 -3.14
C LEU A 4 -7.95 12.51 -4.12
N TYR A 5 -7.73 11.26 -4.49
CA TYR A 5 -6.75 10.84 -5.50
C TYR A 5 -7.43 9.94 -6.53
N LYS A 6 -7.00 9.99 -7.79
CA LYS A 6 -7.47 9.04 -8.81
C LYS A 6 -6.96 7.64 -8.49
N LYS A 7 -5.66 7.50 -8.21
CA LYS A 7 -5.03 6.22 -7.83
C LYS A 7 -3.85 6.43 -6.89
N ALA A 8 -3.97 5.91 -5.67
CA ALA A 8 -2.95 6.03 -4.64
C ALA A 8 -2.20 4.72 -4.38
N LEU A 9 -0.87 4.77 -4.34
CA LEU A 9 -0.01 3.70 -3.83
C LEU A 9 0.14 3.84 -2.32
N ILE A 10 -0.23 2.82 -1.55
CA ILE A 10 -0.06 2.81 -0.10
C ILE A 10 0.91 1.70 0.32
N ILE A 11 2.06 2.11 0.83
CA ILE A 11 3.06 1.21 1.42
C ILE A 11 2.77 1.02 2.90
N GLY A 12 2.64 -0.24 3.35
CA GLY A 12 2.20 -0.55 4.71
C GLY A 12 0.67 -0.66 4.84
N ALA A 13 -0.04 -0.96 3.76
CA ALA A 13 -1.51 -0.95 3.68
C ALA A 13 -2.23 -2.15 4.32
N THR A 14 -1.52 -3.04 5.03
CA THR A 14 -2.05 -4.36 5.44
C THR A 14 -2.38 -4.47 6.93
N SER A 15 -2.16 -3.41 7.72
CA SER A 15 -2.59 -3.33 9.12
C SER A 15 -2.56 -1.92 9.67
N GLY A 16 -3.20 -1.71 10.81
CA GLY A 16 -3.13 -0.46 11.57
C GLY A 16 -3.57 0.74 10.73
N ILE A 17 -2.81 1.84 10.87
CA ILE A 17 -3.09 3.12 10.21
C ILE A 17 -3.14 2.97 8.68
N GLY A 18 -2.17 2.28 8.08
CA GLY A 18 -2.12 2.12 6.62
C GLY A 18 -3.33 1.38 6.05
N ALA A 19 -3.81 0.33 6.73
CA ALA A 19 -5.03 -0.38 6.31
C ALA A 19 -6.29 0.47 6.49
N ALA A 20 -6.42 1.18 7.61
CA ALA A 20 -7.55 2.08 7.86
C ALA A 20 -7.60 3.22 6.82
N LEU A 21 -6.45 3.82 6.51
CA LEU A 21 -6.31 4.85 5.49
C LEU A 21 -6.68 4.33 4.10
N ALA A 22 -6.14 3.18 3.68
CA ALA A 22 -6.47 2.57 2.40
C ALA A 22 -7.96 2.25 2.29
N SER A 23 -8.57 1.72 3.36
CA SER A 23 -10.01 1.45 3.42
C SER A 23 -10.85 2.73 3.28
N LYS A 24 -10.43 3.82 3.93
CA LYS A 24 -11.10 5.12 3.85
C LYS A 24 -11.01 5.72 2.46
N LEU A 25 -9.83 5.65 1.83
CA LEU A 25 -9.63 6.13 0.46
C LEU A 25 -10.53 5.38 -0.53
N VAL A 26 -10.58 4.05 -0.42
CA VAL A 26 -11.51 3.20 -1.19
C VAL A 26 -12.96 3.64 -0.99
N ALA A 27 -13.39 3.85 0.26
CA ALA A 27 -14.75 4.29 0.56
C ALA A 27 -15.10 5.66 -0.04
N THR A 28 -14.10 6.51 -0.31
CA THR A 28 -14.26 7.80 -0.99
C THR A 28 -14.06 7.75 -2.51
N GLY A 29 -13.89 6.56 -3.09
CA GLY A 29 -13.79 6.36 -4.54
C GLY A 29 -12.37 6.40 -5.11
N THR A 30 -11.34 6.56 -4.28
CA THR A 30 -9.94 6.46 -4.72
C THR A 30 -9.62 5.01 -5.01
N LYS A 31 -9.04 4.73 -6.19
CA LYS A 31 -8.45 3.41 -6.47
C LYS A 31 -7.15 3.27 -5.71
N VAL A 32 -6.90 2.10 -5.13
CA VAL A 32 -5.71 1.87 -4.31
C VAL A 32 -4.83 0.78 -4.86
N VAL A 33 -3.52 1.01 -4.82
CA VAL A 33 -2.48 0.00 -4.98
C VAL A 33 -1.92 -0.27 -3.60
N VAL A 34 -2.03 -1.50 -3.11
CA VAL A 34 -1.67 -1.83 -1.72
C VAL A 34 -0.39 -2.65 -1.65
N VAL A 35 0.50 -2.26 -0.74
CA VAL A 35 1.78 -2.94 -0.54
C VAL A 35 1.93 -3.37 0.91
N GLY A 36 2.37 -4.59 1.12
CA GLY A 36 2.73 -5.09 2.44
C GLY A 36 3.49 -6.40 2.38
N ARG A 37 4.05 -6.83 3.51
CA ARG A 37 4.89 -8.03 3.58
C ARG A 37 4.11 -9.33 3.72
N ARG A 38 2.90 -9.25 4.26
CA ARG A 38 2.08 -10.41 4.65
C ARG A 38 1.04 -10.68 3.58
N ARG A 39 1.31 -11.67 2.72
CA ARG A 39 0.42 -12.06 1.60
C ARG A 39 -1.02 -12.29 2.05
N THR A 40 -1.23 -13.05 3.12
CA THR A 40 -2.57 -13.37 3.64
C THR A 40 -3.38 -12.12 4.02
N ARG A 41 -2.72 -11.07 4.53
CA ARG A 41 -3.39 -9.80 4.86
C ARG A 41 -3.69 -8.97 3.61
N LEU A 42 -2.83 -9.01 2.59
CA LEU A 42 -3.12 -8.39 1.29
C LEU A 42 -4.33 -9.06 0.64
N GLU A 43 -4.34 -10.38 0.57
CA GLU A 43 -5.45 -11.16 -0.01
C GLU A 43 -6.76 -10.88 0.72
N SER A 44 -6.72 -10.81 2.07
CA SER A 44 -7.88 -10.43 2.87
C SER A 44 -8.34 -9.00 2.56
N PHE A 45 -7.41 -8.05 2.43
CA PHE A 45 -7.74 -6.67 2.08
C PHE A 45 -8.37 -6.57 0.67
N VAL A 46 -7.78 -7.25 -0.31
CA VAL A 46 -8.30 -7.33 -1.69
C VAL A 46 -9.70 -7.94 -1.69
N LYS A 47 -9.92 -9.04 -0.94
CA LYS A 47 -11.23 -9.68 -0.83
C LYS A 47 -12.28 -8.73 -0.22
N THR A 48 -11.92 -7.96 0.78
CA THR A 48 -12.83 -7.01 1.45
C THR A 48 -13.20 -5.82 0.56
N HIS A 49 -12.26 -5.29 -0.24
CA HIS A 49 -12.46 -4.04 -0.99
C HIS A 49 -12.68 -4.24 -2.50
N GLY A 50 -12.50 -5.45 -3.01
CA GLY A 50 -12.83 -5.86 -4.37
C GLY A 50 -12.16 -5.00 -5.44
N SER A 51 -12.95 -4.60 -6.45
CA SER A 51 -12.50 -3.87 -7.64
C SER A 51 -11.99 -2.44 -7.38
N ASN A 52 -12.04 -1.97 -6.13
CA ASN A 52 -11.41 -0.71 -5.74
C ASN A 52 -9.92 -0.85 -5.41
N VAL A 53 -9.45 -2.08 -5.23
CA VAL A 53 -8.01 -2.39 -5.16
C VAL A 53 -7.53 -2.69 -6.58
N SER A 54 -6.75 -1.79 -7.16
CA SER A 54 -6.23 -1.95 -8.53
C SER A 54 -5.15 -3.02 -8.62
N SER A 55 -4.28 -3.10 -7.63
CA SER A 55 -3.22 -4.11 -7.57
C SER A 55 -2.70 -4.25 -6.15
N ALA A 56 -2.11 -5.41 -5.84
CA ALA A 56 -1.53 -5.72 -4.56
C ALA A 56 -0.12 -6.28 -4.75
N PHE A 57 0.86 -5.74 -4.02
CA PHE A 57 2.26 -6.16 -4.12
C PHE A 57 2.79 -6.63 -2.78
N VAL A 58 3.43 -7.81 -2.77
CA VAL A 58 4.20 -8.29 -1.63
C VAL A 58 5.61 -7.71 -1.72
N PHE A 59 5.96 -6.79 -0.83
CA PHE A 59 7.29 -6.19 -0.81
C PHE A 59 7.72 -5.80 0.61
N ASP A 60 9.01 -6.01 0.92
CA ASP A 60 9.67 -5.49 2.12
C ASP A 60 10.49 -4.25 1.77
N VAL A 61 10.12 -3.10 2.35
CA VAL A 61 10.80 -1.82 2.12
C VAL A 61 12.25 -1.81 2.61
N THR A 62 12.65 -2.74 3.49
CA THR A 62 14.05 -2.88 3.91
C THR A 62 14.92 -3.56 2.85
N ASN A 63 14.32 -4.13 1.79
CA ASN A 63 15.06 -4.71 0.67
C ASN A 63 15.52 -3.60 -0.30
N LEU A 64 16.66 -2.97 0.04
CA LEU A 64 17.21 -1.86 -0.73
C LEU A 64 17.70 -2.27 -2.13
N THR A 65 18.13 -3.52 -2.32
CA THR A 65 18.57 -4.00 -3.64
C THR A 65 17.39 -4.23 -4.58
N GLY A 66 16.24 -4.64 -4.03
CA GLY A 66 14.99 -4.85 -4.78
C GLY A 66 14.17 -3.59 -5.06
N ILE A 67 14.43 -2.48 -4.37
CA ILE A 67 13.54 -1.31 -4.38
C ILE A 67 13.36 -0.68 -5.77
N LYS A 68 14.43 -0.63 -6.58
CA LYS A 68 14.37 -0.10 -7.96
C LYS A 68 13.51 -0.97 -8.86
N SER A 69 13.70 -2.29 -8.80
CA SER A 69 12.90 -3.24 -9.59
C SER A 69 11.43 -3.19 -9.18
N PHE A 70 11.16 -3.17 -7.87
CA PHE A 70 9.82 -3.02 -7.34
C PHE A 70 9.14 -1.73 -7.82
N ALA A 71 9.81 -0.58 -7.70
CA ALA A 71 9.28 0.70 -8.14
C ALA A 71 8.95 0.69 -9.64
N ASN A 72 9.85 0.13 -10.48
CA ASN A 72 9.62 -0.02 -11.91
C ASN A 72 8.38 -0.86 -12.20
N THR A 73 8.24 -2.02 -11.54
CA THR A 73 7.06 -2.88 -11.71
C THR A 73 5.77 -2.17 -11.31
N VAL A 74 5.77 -1.43 -10.19
CA VAL A 74 4.58 -0.72 -9.71
C VAL A 74 4.16 0.38 -10.68
N VAL A 75 5.11 1.20 -11.15
CA VAL A 75 4.83 2.32 -12.06
C VAL A 75 4.40 1.81 -13.43
N GLN A 76 5.06 0.77 -13.97
CA GLN A 76 4.67 0.14 -15.24
C GLN A 76 3.25 -0.46 -15.17
N SER A 77 2.89 -1.08 -14.04
CA SER A 77 1.56 -1.67 -13.85
C SER A 77 0.46 -0.65 -13.56
N ASN A 78 0.83 0.57 -13.14
CA ASN A 78 -0.09 1.61 -12.71
C ASN A 78 0.38 2.99 -13.21
N PRO A 79 0.35 3.23 -14.54
CA PRO A 79 0.87 4.46 -15.15
C PRO A 79 0.09 5.73 -14.77
N ASP A 80 -1.10 5.57 -14.19
CA ASP A 80 -2.02 6.61 -13.74
C ASP A 80 -1.94 6.88 -12.22
N LEU A 81 -0.90 6.41 -11.53
CA LEU A 81 -0.64 6.77 -10.13
C LEU A 81 -0.44 8.28 -9.98
N ASP A 82 -1.21 8.89 -9.08
CA ASP A 82 -1.12 10.34 -8.79
C ASP A 82 -0.77 10.63 -7.32
N CYS A 83 -0.67 9.59 -6.48
CA CYS A 83 -0.30 9.73 -5.08
C CYS A 83 0.51 8.52 -4.57
N ILE A 84 1.49 8.79 -3.71
CA ILE A 84 2.24 7.79 -2.97
C ILE A 84 2.16 8.11 -1.47
N ILE A 85 1.78 7.11 -0.68
CA ILE A 85 1.67 7.19 0.77
C ILE A 85 2.59 6.13 1.38
N ILE A 86 3.53 6.57 2.21
CA ILE A 86 4.46 5.70 2.93
C ILE A 86 4.01 5.59 4.38
N SER A 87 3.43 4.45 4.75
CA SER A 87 2.90 4.16 6.09
C SER A 87 3.57 2.94 6.74
N SER A 88 4.61 2.38 6.10
CA SER A 88 5.41 1.31 6.70
C SER A 88 6.25 1.83 7.86
N GLY A 89 6.09 1.21 9.03
CA GLY A 89 6.91 1.49 10.20
C GLY A 89 6.82 0.33 11.19
N VAL A 90 7.86 0.21 12.04
CA VAL A 90 7.88 -0.72 13.17
C VAL A 90 8.44 0.01 14.38
N GLN A 91 7.91 -0.29 15.56
CA GLN A 91 8.49 0.18 16.80
C GLN A 91 9.72 -0.67 17.12
N ALA A 92 10.89 -0.03 17.21
CA ALA A 92 12.09 -0.63 17.75
C ALA A 92 12.33 -0.05 19.15
N ARG A 93 12.32 -0.90 20.18
CA ARG A 93 12.70 -0.48 21.53
C ARG A 93 14.22 -0.57 21.65
N LEU A 94 14.86 0.57 21.86
CA LEU A 94 16.27 0.61 22.25
C LEU A 94 16.32 0.35 23.76
N GLN A 95 17.07 -0.68 24.18
CA GLN A 95 17.45 -0.81 25.58
C GLN A 95 18.65 0.10 25.82
N LEU A 96 18.42 1.18 26.55
CA LEU A 96 19.49 2.02 27.07
C LEU A 96 19.98 1.34 28.36
N LEU A 97 21.23 0.87 28.36
CA LEU A 97 21.99 0.61 29.58
C LEU A 97 22.43 1.94 30.17
#